data_AF-A0AA88IX67-F1
#
_entry.id   AF-A0AA88IX67-F1
#
_cell.length_a   1.000
_cell.length_b   1.000
_cell.length_c   1.000
_cell.angle_alpha   90.00
_cell.angle_beta   90.00
_cell.angle_gamma   90.00
#
_symmetry.space_group_name_H-M   'P 1'
#
loop_
_entity.id
_entity.type
_entity.pdbx_description
1 polymer ?
#
loop_
_entity_poly.entity_id
_entity_poly.type
_entity_poly.pdbx_seq_one_letter_code
_entity_poly.pdbx_strand_id
1 'polypeptide(L)'
;MALASVLNGDCADFSFDSCQPFAFDCGPGQRATGFEVTPRDSLDFSIKNPLCPTDDDGVERKIEFLHGTTTLAFKFQHGVIVAVDSRATAGSYIASQTVKKVIEINPYLLGTMAGGAADCSFWERLLARQCRIYELRNKERISVAAASKLLANMVYQYKGMGLSMGTMVCGWDKRGPGLYFVDSEGNRVCGDLFAVGSGSMYAYGVMDSGLRHDLTVEEACELGRRAIYQATYRDAYSGGQVNLYHVHSEGWTRISQDDVLMLHQQYKDQA
;
A
#
# COMPACT_ATOMS: atom_id res chain seq x y z
N MET A 1 7.18 -10.03 -52.76
CA MET A 1 7.32 -11.42 -52.26
C MET A 1 8.18 -11.45 -51.01
N ALA A 2 7.62 -11.08 -49.85
CA ALA A 2 8.25 -11.29 -48.53
C ALA A 2 7.21 -11.07 -47.41
N LEU A 3 6.03 -11.70 -47.53
CA LEU A 3 4.90 -11.47 -46.62
C LEU A 3 4.04 -12.72 -46.36
N ALA A 4 4.56 -13.93 -46.53
CA ALA A 4 3.73 -15.15 -46.48
C ALA A 4 4.32 -16.37 -45.73
N SER A 5 5.46 -16.26 -45.03
CA SER A 5 6.15 -17.44 -44.49
C SER A 5 6.29 -17.51 -42.97
N VAL A 6 5.48 -16.76 -42.20
CA VAL A 6 5.50 -16.82 -40.71
C VAL A 6 4.11 -17.11 -40.12
N LEU A 7 3.11 -17.42 -40.95
CA LEU A 7 1.72 -17.65 -40.53
C LEU A 7 1.26 -19.12 -40.59
N ASN A 8 2.17 -20.09 -40.67
CA ASN A 8 1.84 -21.52 -40.59
C ASN A 8 2.61 -22.19 -39.44
N GLY A 9 2.28 -21.82 -38.20
CA GLY A 9 2.62 -22.60 -37.01
C GLY A 9 1.34 -23.23 -36.48
N ASP A 10 1.28 -24.55 -36.50
CA ASP A 10 0.13 -25.36 -36.12
C ASP A 10 -0.41 -25.00 -34.74
N CYS A 11 -1.69 -24.63 -34.70
CA CYS A 11 -2.45 -24.40 -33.47
C CYS A 11 -2.80 -25.76 -32.86
N ALA A 12 -2.24 -26.08 -31.71
CA ALA A 12 -2.73 -27.19 -30.89
C ALA A 12 -4.02 -26.74 -30.18
N ASP A 13 -5.13 -27.36 -30.56
CA ASP A 13 -6.44 -27.18 -29.93
C ASP A 13 -6.39 -27.63 -28.46
N PHE A 14 -6.49 -26.66 -27.54
CA PHE A 14 -6.78 -26.92 -26.13
C PHE A 14 -8.26 -26.66 -25.88
N SER A 15 -9.07 -27.69 -26.11
CA SER A 15 -10.44 -27.81 -25.63
C SER A 15 -10.44 -27.99 -24.11
N PHE A 16 -11.00 -27.01 -23.40
CA PHE A 16 -11.22 -27.04 -21.96
C PHE A 16 -12.54 -27.76 -21.70
N ASP A 17 -12.48 -29.07 -21.49
CA ASP A 17 -13.64 -29.87 -21.11
C ASP A 17 -13.70 -30.11 -19.59
N SER A 18 -14.91 -30.08 -19.09
CA SER A 18 -15.30 -29.96 -17.69
C SER A 18 -14.88 -31.10 -16.76
N CYS A 19 -14.69 -30.75 -15.48
CA CYS A 19 -14.89 -31.60 -14.29
C CYS A 19 -14.28 -33.01 -14.29
N GLN A 20 -13.11 -33.19 -13.67
CA GLN A 20 -12.86 -34.34 -12.77
C GLN A 20 -11.82 -34.01 -11.67
N PRO A 21 -12.08 -34.30 -10.39
CA PRO A 21 -11.12 -34.11 -9.31
C PRO A 21 -10.09 -35.25 -9.28
N PHE A 22 -8.81 -34.89 -9.20
CA PHE A 22 -7.69 -35.81 -9.01
C PHE A 22 -7.78 -36.49 -7.63
N ALA A 23 -8.11 -37.78 -7.62
CA ALA A 23 -7.97 -38.66 -6.47
C ALA A 23 -6.59 -39.35 -6.52
N PHE A 24 -5.82 -39.24 -5.43
CA PHE A 24 -4.60 -40.02 -5.23
C PHE A 24 -4.99 -41.40 -4.70
N ASP A 25 -4.78 -42.41 -5.53
CA ASP A 25 -4.98 -43.83 -5.25
C ASP A 25 -3.77 -44.39 -4.48
N CYS A 26 -4.00 -44.93 -3.28
CA CYS A 26 -3.04 -45.76 -2.55
C CYS A 26 -3.66 -47.14 -2.38
N GLY A 27 -3.06 -48.13 -3.03
CA GLY A 27 -3.58 -49.49 -3.19
C GLY A 27 -3.72 -50.36 -1.92
N PRO A 28 -4.17 -51.62 -2.09
CA PRO A 28 -4.93 -52.36 -1.09
C PRO A 28 -4.06 -53.29 -0.22
N GLY A 29 -4.40 -53.42 1.07
CA GLY A 29 -3.78 -54.41 1.95
C GLY A 29 -4.39 -54.52 3.35
N GLN A 30 -5.17 -55.60 3.54
CA GLN A 30 -5.39 -56.37 4.78
C GLN A 30 -6.44 -55.93 5.83
N ARG A 31 -7.56 -56.66 5.78
CA ARG A 31 -8.26 -57.44 6.84
C ARG A 31 -8.52 -56.79 8.23
N ALA A 32 -9.78 -56.40 8.40
CA ALA A 32 -10.71 -56.78 9.48
C ALA A 32 -10.17 -57.00 10.91
N THR A 33 -10.56 -56.11 11.82
CA THR A 33 -11.19 -56.46 13.11
C THR A 33 -12.15 -55.34 13.51
N GLY A 34 -13.43 -55.71 13.69
CA GLY A 34 -14.46 -54.79 14.16
C GLY A 34 -14.37 -54.56 15.67
N PHE A 35 -14.71 -53.35 16.09
CA PHE A 35 -15.14 -53.07 17.45
C PHE A 35 -16.22 -51.99 17.38
N GLU A 36 -17.49 -52.41 17.44
CA GLU A 36 -18.62 -51.52 17.66
C GLU A 36 -18.58 -51.02 19.10
N VAL A 37 -18.59 -49.70 19.29
CA VAL A 37 -18.80 -49.06 20.61
C VAL A 37 -20.04 -48.19 20.50
N THR A 38 -21.05 -48.53 21.30
CA THR A 38 -22.32 -47.82 21.44
C THR A 38 -22.13 -46.39 21.97
N PRO A 39 -22.98 -45.42 21.59
CA PRO A 39 -22.77 -44.02 21.90
C PRO A 39 -23.30 -43.70 23.30
N ARG A 40 -22.42 -43.42 24.25
CA ARG A 40 -22.72 -42.59 25.43
C ARG A 40 -21.43 -42.16 26.11
N ASP A 41 -21.33 -40.84 26.25
CA ASP A 41 -20.51 -40.10 27.21
C ASP A 41 -18.99 -40.18 27.06
N SER A 42 -18.46 -39.64 25.96
CA SER A 42 -17.17 -38.97 25.99
C SER A 42 -17.40 -37.47 26.21
N LEU A 43 -17.21 -37.03 27.45
CA LEU A 43 -17.05 -35.62 27.79
C LEU A 43 -15.87 -35.06 27.00
N ASP A 44 -16.18 -34.42 25.88
CA ASP A 44 -15.22 -33.71 25.04
C ASP A 44 -14.83 -32.42 25.76
N PHE A 45 -13.74 -32.47 26.53
CA PHE A 45 -13.11 -31.30 27.13
C PHE A 45 -12.27 -30.57 26.08
N SER A 46 -12.89 -30.28 24.93
CA SER A 46 -12.28 -29.46 23.89
C SER A 46 -12.44 -28.01 24.29
N ILE A 47 -11.35 -27.38 24.72
CA ILE A 47 -11.28 -25.93 24.89
C ILE A 47 -11.49 -25.34 23.50
N LYS A 48 -12.72 -24.89 23.23
CA LYS A 48 -13.04 -24.15 22.01
C LYS A 48 -12.20 -22.87 21.99
N ASN A 49 -11.13 -22.89 21.21
CA ASN A 49 -10.36 -21.70 20.91
C ASN A 49 -11.26 -20.81 20.02
N PRO A 50 -11.67 -19.60 20.43
CA PRO A 50 -12.59 -18.77 19.65
C PRO A 50 -11.97 -18.22 18.35
N LEU A 51 -10.72 -18.57 18.05
CA LEU A 51 -9.92 -18.04 16.94
C LEU A 51 -9.90 -18.95 15.70
N CYS A 52 -10.51 -20.14 15.75
CA CYS A 52 -10.67 -20.99 14.57
C CYS A 52 -12.17 -21.17 14.27
N PRO A 53 -12.72 -20.48 13.26
CA PRO A 53 -14.06 -20.76 12.76
C PRO A 53 -14.05 -22.12 12.04
N THR A 54 -15.10 -22.90 12.26
CA THR A 54 -15.39 -24.16 11.56
C THR A 54 -15.52 -23.93 10.05
N ASP A 55 -14.94 -24.82 9.24
CA ASP A 55 -14.78 -24.71 7.78
C ASP A 55 -16.08 -24.87 6.93
N ASP A 56 -17.26 -24.53 7.45
CA ASP A 56 -18.55 -24.92 6.82
C ASP A 56 -19.36 -23.80 6.13
N ASP A 57 -18.87 -22.56 6.10
CA ASP A 57 -19.59 -21.47 5.43
C ASP A 57 -18.90 -21.12 4.10
N GLY A 58 -19.51 -21.51 2.98
CA GLY A 58 -19.10 -21.22 1.59
C GLY A 58 -19.10 -19.73 1.20
N VAL A 59 -18.75 -18.86 2.14
CA VAL A 59 -18.52 -17.43 1.97
C VAL A 59 -17.13 -17.26 1.38
N GLU A 60 -17.06 -16.63 0.20
CA GLU A 60 -15.82 -16.13 -0.39
C GLU A 60 -15.10 -15.28 0.66
N ARG A 61 -14.06 -15.84 1.31
CA ARG A 61 -13.34 -15.18 2.40
C ARG A 61 -12.59 -13.98 1.82
N LYS A 62 -13.21 -12.79 1.89
CA LYS A 62 -12.53 -11.54 1.60
C LYS A 62 -11.35 -11.41 2.56
N ILE A 63 -10.15 -11.23 2.01
CA ILE A 63 -8.97 -10.93 2.80
C ILE A 63 -9.23 -9.60 3.51
N GLU A 64 -9.42 -9.64 4.83
CA GLU A 64 -9.48 -8.42 5.63
C GLU A 64 -8.09 -7.82 5.70
N PHE A 65 -7.85 -6.80 4.87
CA PHE A 65 -6.64 -6.02 4.94
C PHE A 65 -6.66 -5.21 6.23
N LEU A 66 -5.71 -5.48 7.12
CA LEU A 66 -5.44 -4.61 8.26
C LEU A 66 -4.50 -3.50 7.78
N HIS A 67 -5.04 -2.30 7.60
CA HIS A 67 -4.31 -1.14 7.07
C HIS A 67 -3.43 -0.48 8.13
N GLY A 68 -2.39 -1.18 8.59
CA GLY A 68 -1.48 -0.65 9.60
C GLY A 68 -0.43 0.30 9.03
N THR A 69 -0.70 1.61 8.94
CA THR A 69 0.20 2.62 8.34
C THR A 69 -0.26 4.06 8.61
N THR A 70 0.67 5.00 8.67
CA THR A 70 0.37 6.44 8.53
C THR A 70 1.27 7.06 7.46
N THR A 71 0.65 7.59 6.43
CA THR A 71 1.30 8.43 5.42
C THR A 71 0.62 9.79 5.38
N LEU A 72 1.40 10.86 5.19
CA LEU A 72 0.87 12.20 4.98
C LEU A 72 1.66 12.90 3.88
N ALA A 73 0.97 13.75 3.13
CA ALA A 73 1.58 14.66 2.19
C ALA A 73 0.81 15.98 2.16
N PHE A 74 1.53 17.09 2.09
CA PHE A 74 0.91 18.41 2.01
C PHE A 74 1.72 19.39 1.17
N LYS A 75 1.00 20.31 0.52
CA LYS A 75 1.53 21.38 -0.31
C LYS A 75 1.74 22.64 0.51
N PHE A 76 2.83 23.34 0.23
CA PHE A 76 3.17 24.63 0.82
C PHE A 76 3.94 25.47 -0.22
N GLN A 77 4.32 26.72 0.12
CA GLN A 77 4.95 27.65 -0.82
C GLN A 77 6.19 27.08 -1.53
N HIS A 78 7.00 26.29 -0.84
CA HIS A 78 8.25 25.72 -1.38
C HIS A 78 8.10 24.27 -1.88
N GLY A 79 6.87 23.78 -2.07
CA GLY A 79 6.60 22.50 -2.73
C GLY A 79 5.72 21.55 -1.95
N VAL A 80 6.15 20.29 -1.84
CA VAL A 80 5.38 19.25 -1.14
C VAL A 80 6.26 18.55 -0.12
N ILE A 81 5.78 18.42 1.11
CA ILE A 81 6.38 17.52 2.10
C ILE A 81 5.64 16.21 2.07
N VAL A 82 6.38 15.10 2.07
CA VAL A 82 5.85 13.74 2.22
C VAL A 82 6.50 13.15 3.46
N ALA A 83 5.68 12.72 4.42
CA ALA A 83 6.15 12.08 5.65
C ALA A 83 5.40 10.75 5.86
N VAL A 84 6.13 9.71 6.21
CA VAL A 84 5.57 8.36 6.41
C VAL A 84 6.21 7.66 7.59
N ASP A 85 5.46 6.78 8.24
CA ASP A 85 6.01 5.81 9.18
C ASP A 85 6.65 4.60 8.45
N SER A 86 7.26 3.66 9.17
CA SER A 86 7.97 2.51 8.58
C SER A 86 7.58 1.15 9.14
N ARG A 87 6.57 1.08 10.02
CA ARG A 87 6.08 -0.18 10.60
C ARG A 87 5.20 -0.94 9.61
N ALA A 88 5.42 -2.24 9.49
CA ALA A 88 4.52 -3.15 8.79
C ALA A 88 4.11 -4.27 9.74
N THR A 89 2.81 -4.57 9.77
CA THR A 89 2.21 -5.56 10.66
C THR A 89 1.54 -6.67 9.86
N ALA A 90 1.54 -7.87 10.43
CA ALA A 90 0.77 -9.02 9.97
C ALA A 90 -0.19 -9.41 11.10
N GLY A 91 -1.38 -8.80 11.12
CA GLY A 91 -2.24 -8.86 12.29
C GLY A 91 -1.69 -8.02 13.45
N SER A 92 -1.67 -8.61 14.65
CA SER A 92 -1.05 -8.02 15.84
C SER A 92 0.47 -8.14 15.87
N TYR A 93 1.05 -8.97 15.01
CA TYR A 93 2.50 -9.18 14.95
C TYR A 93 3.17 -8.10 14.10
N ILE A 94 4.22 -7.46 14.63
CA ILE A 94 5.03 -6.50 13.88
C ILE A 94 6.03 -7.27 13.02
N ALA A 95 5.78 -7.32 11.72
CA ALA A 95 6.62 -8.03 10.76
C ALA A 95 7.94 -7.27 10.48
N SER A 96 7.88 -5.94 10.39
CA SER A 96 9.06 -5.11 10.20
C SER A 96 8.85 -3.70 10.75
N GLN A 97 9.93 -3.03 11.14
CA GLN A 97 9.93 -1.63 11.56
C GLN A 97 10.67 -0.70 10.59
N THR A 98 11.16 -1.21 9.46
CA THR A 98 12.06 -0.47 8.55
C THR A 98 11.55 -0.46 7.09
N VAL A 99 10.25 -0.65 6.89
CA VAL A 99 9.65 -0.66 5.55
C VAL A 99 9.69 0.74 4.95
N LYS A 100 10.17 0.84 3.71
CA LYS A 100 10.15 2.09 2.94
C LYS A 100 8.76 2.29 2.33
N LYS A 101 7.95 3.17 2.94
CA LYS A 101 6.59 3.48 2.47
C LYS A 101 6.50 4.66 1.50
N VAL A 102 7.63 5.25 1.13
CA VAL A 102 7.73 6.15 -0.01
C VAL A 102 8.42 5.39 -1.12
N ILE A 103 7.74 5.28 -2.27
CA ILE A 103 8.26 4.65 -3.47
C ILE A 103 8.74 5.74 -4.40
N GLU A 104 10.01 5.65 -4.76
CA GLU A 104 10.67 6.57 -5.68
C GLU A 104 10.29 6.18 -7.11
N ILE A 105 9.21 6.76 -7.63
CA ILE A 105 8.70 6.45 -8.98
C ILE A 105 9.70 6.92 -10.04
N ASN A 106 10.12 8.18 -9.94
CA ASN A 106 11.10 8.84 -10.81
C ASN A 106 11.84 9.91 -9.98
N PRO A 107 12.95 10.50 -10.46
CA PRO A 107 13.65 11.59 -9.75
C PRO A 107 12.82 12.86 -9.46
N TYR A 108 11.59 12.94 -9.97
CA TYR A 108 10.66 14.06 -9.82
C TYR A 108 9.23 13.66 -9.40
N LEU A 109 8.98 12.35 -9.19
CA LEU A 109 7.69 11.82 -8.71
C LEU A 109 7.92 10.88 -7.54
N LEU A 110 7.13 11.07 -6.49
CA LEU A 110 7.05 10.17 -5.34
C LEU A 110 5.64 9.57 -5.25
N GLY A 111 5.58 8.32 -4.84
CA GLY A 111 4.36 7.61 -4.46
C GLY A 111 4.42 7.19 -3.00
N THR A 112 3.26 7.02 -2.37
CA THR A 112 3.17 6.57 -0.97
C THR A 112 2.43 5.25 -0.86
N MET A 113 2.94 4.35 -0.04
CA MET A 113 2.36 3.04 0.17
C MET A 113 1.46 3.04 1.41
N ALA A 114 0.14 2.95 1.21
CA ALA A 114 -0.82 2.60 2.25
C ALA A 114 -1.84 1.58 1.71
N GLY A 115 -2.14 0.56 2.51
CA GLY A 115 -2.92 -0.61 2.10
C GLY A 115 -2.04 -1.83 1.86
N GLY A 116 -2.37 -2.64 0.87
CA GLY A 116 -1.60 -3.81 0.46
C GLY A 116 -0.20 -3.40 0.02
N ALA A 117 0.81 -3.82 0.79
CA ALA A 117 2.20 -3.47 0.51
C ALA A 117 2.66 -3.97 -0.88
N ALA A 118 2.21 -5.17 -1.26
CA ALA A 118 2.46 -5.75 -2.57
C ALA A 118 1.77 -4.96 -3.70
N ASP A 119 0.49 -4.60 -3.49
CA ASP A 119 -0.31 -3.87 -4.47
C ASP A 119 0.32 -2.50 -4.79
N CYS A 120 0.61 -1.70 -3.76
CA CYS A 120 1.22 -0.38 -3.93
C CYS A 120 2.58 -0.50 -4.64
N SER A 121 3.44 -1.41 -4.16
CA SER A 121 4.78 -1.61 -4.71
C SER A 121 4.74 -2.04 -6.18
N PHE A 122 3.81 -2.91 -6.56
CA PHE A 122 3.68 -3.40 -7.92
C PHE A 122 3.11 -2.33 -8.86
N TRP A 123 1.99 -1.71 -8.50
CA TRP A 123 1.29 -0.75 -9.36
C TRP A 123 2.08 0.56 -9.53
N GLU A 124 2.76 1.04 -8.49
CA GLU A 124 3.60 2.23 -8.60
C GLU A 124 4.88 1.96 -9.41
N ARG A 125 5.45 0.75 -9.32
CA ARG A 125 6.56 0.34 -10.18
C ARG A 125 6.13 0.21 -11.65
N LEU A 126 4.91 -0.28 -11.90
CA LEU A 126 4.34 -0.30 -13.24
C LEU A 126 4.08 1.12 -13.76
N LEU A 127 3.61 2.03 -12.90
CA LEU A 127 3.47 3.44 -13.22
C LEU A 127 4.82 4.06 -13.60
N ALA A 128 5.89 3.80 -12.84
CA ALA A 128 7.25 4.28 -13.16
C ALA A 128 7.67 3.87 -14.58
N ARG A 129 7.43 2.60 -14.95
CA ARG A 129 7.67 2.11 -16.31
C ARG A 129 6.89 2.90 -17.36
N GLN A 130 5.60 3.18 -17.13
CA GLN A 130 4.80 3.94 -18.10
C GLN A 130 5.20 5.42 -18.18
N CYS A 131 5.54 6.04 -17.06
CA CYS A 131 6.11 7.38 -17.03
C CYS A 131 7.40 7.45 -17.85
N ARG A 132 8.27 6.44 -17.75
CA ARG A 132 9.51 6.37 -18.54
C ARG A 132 9.25 6.21 -20.04
N ILE A 133 8.29 5.37 -20.43
CA ILE A 133 7.91 5.20 -21.84
C ILE A 133 7.33 6.50 -22.41
N TYR A 134 6.49 7.20 -21.63
CA TYR A 134 5.95 8.50 -22.00
C TYR A 134 7.06 9.52 -22.27
N GLU A 135 8.06 9.58 -21.38
CA GLU A 135 9.19 10.49 -21.50
C GLU A 135 10.00 10.23 -22.77
N LEU A 136 10.27 8.97 -23.11
CA LEU A 136 11.02 8.61 -24.31
C LEU A 136 10.25 8.93 -25.61
N ARG A 137 8.93 8.77 -25.61
CA ARG A 137 8.09 9.05 -26.80
C ARG A 137 7.94 10.53 -27.06
N ASN A 138 7.69 11.32 -26.02
CA ASN A 138 7.37 12.73 -26.14
C ASN A 138 8.59 13.64 -25.96
N LYS A 139 9.74 13.10 -25.52
CA LYS A 139 10.93 13.86 -25.12
C LYS A 139 10.62 14.90 -24.04
N GLU A 140 9.61 14.64 -23.23
CA GLU A 140 9.11 15.53 -22.19
C GLU A 140 8.69 14.73 -20.97
N ARG A 141 8.97 15.25 -19.76
CA ARG A 141 8.52 14.64 -18.50
C ARG A 141 7.00 14.60 -18.42
N ILE A 142 6.47 13.56 -17.77
CA ILE A 142 5.03 13.43 -17.56
C ILE A 142 4.55 14.40 -16.47
N SER A 143 3.34 14.95 -16.64
CA SER A 143 2.69 15.75 -15.59
C SER A 143 2.26 14.86 -14.42
N VAL A 144 2.26 15.41 -13.20
CA VAL A 144 1.73 14.72 -12.01
C VAL A 144 0.25 14.36 -12.21
N ALA A 145 -0.50 15.23 -12.88
CA ALA A 145 -1.90 15.00 -13.22
C ALA A 145 -2.09 13.81 -14.17
N ALA A 146 -1.24 13.66 -15.19
CA ALA A 146 -1.31 12.53 -16.11
C ALA A 146 -0.85 11.23 -15.44
N ALA A 147 0.22 11.28 -14.64
CA ALA A 147 0.70 10.11 -13.90
C ALA A 147 -0.37 9.56 -12.95
N SER A 148 -1.01 10.42 -12.15
CA SER A 148 -2.10 9.99 -11.25
C SER A 148 -3.32 9.46 -12.00
N LYS A 149 -3.63 10.00 -13.19
CA LYS A 149 -4.74 9.50 -14.01
C LYS A 149 -4.43 8.14 -14.65
N LEU A 150 -3.19 7.92 -15.09
CA LEU A 150 -2.77 6.61 -15.58
C LEU A 150 -2.88 5.55 -14.49
N LEU A 151 -2.44 5.86 -13.27
CA LEU A 151 -2.56 4.94 -12.14
C LEU A 151 -4.01 4.60 -11.82
N ALA A 152 -4.87 5.61 -11.69
CA ALA A 152 -6.29 5.42 -11.42
C ALA A 152 -6.96 4.55 -12.50
N ASN A 153 -6.62 4.76 -13.78
CA ASN A 153 -7.15 3.95 -14.89
C ASN A 153 -6.66 2.50 -14.86
N MET A 154 -5.40 2.25 -14.51
CA MET A 154 -4.87 0.88 -14.38
C MET A 154 -5.57 0.13 -13.25
N VAL A 155 -5.70 0.78 -12.09
CA VAL A 155 -6.29 0.17 -10.89
C VAL A 155 -7.80 -0.05 -11.05
N TYR A 156 -8.51 0.87 -11.70
CA TYR A 156 -9.94 0.74 -11.94
C TYR A 156 -10.32 -0.48 -12.78
N GLN A 157 -9.42 -0.98 -13.64
CA GLN A 157 -9.65 -2.22 -14.40
C GLN A 157 -9.79 -3.46 -13.51
N TYR A 158 -9.27 -3.39 -12.29
CA TYR A 158 -9.28 -4.46 -11.29
C TYR A 158 -10.24 -4.15 -10.13
N LYS A 159 -11.16 -3.21 -10.33
CA LYS A 159 -12.17 -2.85 -9.33
C LYS A 159 -13.00 -4.09 -8.95
N GLY A 160 -13.15 -4.31 -7.65
CA GLY A 160 -13.88 -5.46 -7.10
C GLY A 160 -13.08 -6.76 -7.01
N MET A 161 -11.82 -6.80 -7.47
CA MET A 161 -10.95 -7.99 -7.38
C MET A 161 -10.13 -8.05 -6.08
N GLY A 162 -10.47 -7.24 -5.07
CA GLY A 162 -9.81 -7.25 -3.77
C GLY A 162 -8.47 -6.50 -3.70
N LEU A 163 -8.21 -5.55 -4.61
CA LEU A 163 -7.05 -4.66 -4.48
C LEU A 163 -7.21 -3.71 -3.28
N SER A 164 -6.13 -3.52 -2.53
CA SER A 164 -6.08 -2.59 -1.41
C SER A 164 -4.95 -1.60 -1.63
N MET A 165 -5.27 -0.40 -2.10
CA MET A 165 -4.28 0.62 -2.39
C MET A 165 -4.85 1.99 -2.07
N GLY A 166 -4.11 2.79 -1.30
CA GLY A 166 -4.36 4.21 -1.08
C GLY A 166 -3.03 4.95 -1.19
N THR A 167 -2.74 5.50 -2.36
CA THR A 167 -1.45 6.13 -2.65
C THR A 167 -1.62 7.61 -2.98
N MET A 168 -0.63 8.40 -2.57
CA MET A 168 -0.51 9.80 -2.90
C MET A 168 0.59 9.95 -3.95
N VAL A 169 0.23 10.43 -5.12
CA VAL A 169 1.18 10.78 -6.18
C VAL A 169 1.57 12.24 -6.02
N CYS A 170 2.83 12.45 -5.62
CA CYS A 170 3.42 13.74 -5.33
C CYS A 170 4.47 14.09 -6.38
N GLY A 171 4.55 15.35 -6.79
CA GLY A 171 5.57 15.79 -7.74
C GLY A 171 5.53 17.28 -8.02
N TRP A 172 6.46 17.73 -8.84
CA TRP A 172 6.47 19.10 -9.37
C TRP A 172 6.33 19.07 -10.90
N ASP A 173 5.38 19.83 -11.42
CA ASP A 173 5.09 19.91 -12.86
C ASP A 173 5.12 21.37 -13.33
N LYS A 174 4.88 21.60 -14.63
CA LYS A 174 4.78 22.94 -15.25
C LYS A 174 3.78 23.87 -14.55
N ARG A 175 2.78 23.31 -13.86
CA ARG A 175 1.76 24.06 -13.09
C ARG A 175 2.14 24.30 -11.63
N GLY A 176 3.34 23.89 -11.22
CA GLY A 176 3.81 23.95 -9.84
C GLY A 176 3.67 22.61 -9.10
N PRO A 177 3.64 22.63 -7.75
CA PRO A 177 3.54 21.42 -6.94
C PRO A 177 2.18 20.74 -7.13
N GLY A 178 2.22 19.43 -7.42
CA GLY A 178 1.06 18.59 -7.62
C GLY A 178 0.96 17.50 -6.55
N LEU A 179 -0.24 17.32 -6.01
CA LEU A 179 -0.56 16.30 -5.02
C LEU A 179 -1.91 15.68 -5.37
N TYR A 180 -1.91 14.37 -5.58
CA TYR A 180 -3.12 13.61 -5.93
C TYR A 180 -3.24 12.37 -5.06
N PHE A 181 -4.42 12.17 -4.50
CA PHE A 181 -4.80 10.91 -3.86
C PHE A 181 -5.45 9.98 -4.88
N VAL A 182 -5.02 8.71 -4.91
CA VAL A 182 -5.55 7.64 -5.77
C VAL A 182 -5.81 6.40 -4.92
N ASP A 183 -7.01 5.83 -5.04
CA ASP A 183 -7.37 4.60 -4.32
C ASP A 183 -7.74 3.42 -5.25
N SER A 184 -7.94 2.25 -4.62
CA SER A 184 -8.37 1.02 -5.29
C SER A 184 -9.79 1.06 -5.85
N GLU A 185 -10.63 1.98 -5.38
CA GLU A 185 -12.00 2.16 -5.87
C GLU A 185 -12.08 2.99 -7.16
N GLY A 186 -10.94 3.58 -7.57
CA GLY A 186 -10.79 4.43 -8.75
C GLY A 186 -10.99 5.91 -8.45
N ASN A 187 -11.08 6.31 -7.18
CA ASN A 187 -11.12 7.71 -6.81
C ASN A 187 -9.77 8.35 -7.13
N ARG A 188 -9.85 9.57 -7.66
CA ARG A 188 -8.69 10.40 -7.95
C ARG A 188 -9.02 11.84 -7.59
N VAL A 189 -8.42 12.32 -6.51
CA VAL A 189 -8.71 13.64 -5.95
C VAL A 189 -7.43 14.47 -5.93
N CYS A 190 -7.53 15.73 -6.35
CA CYS A 190 -6.46 16.72 -6.19
C CYS A 190 -6.73 17.50 -4.90
N GLY A 191 -5.69 17.78 -4.12
CA GLY A 191 -5.84 18.51 -2.86
C GLY A 191 -4.50 19.03 -2.35
N ASP A 192 -4.56 19.82 -1.28
CA ASP A 192 -3.38 20.44 -0.66
C ASP A 192 -2.87 19.69 0.56
N LEU A 193 -3.69 18.83 1.16
CA LEU A 193 -3.32 17.98 2.30
C LEU A 193 -4.03 16.65 2.16
N PHE A 194 -3.30 15.56 2.34
CA PHE A 194 -3.84 14.23 2.49
C PHE A 194 -3.06 13.47 3.57
N ALA A 195 -3.80 12.69 4.36
CA ALA A 195 -3.25 11.64 5.20
C ALA A 195 -4.02 10.34 4.94
N VAL A 196 -3.29 9.23 4.81
CA VAL A 196 -3.82 7.92 4.41
C VAL A 196 -3.24 6.82 5.31
N GLY A 197 -4.10 5.87 5.70
CA GLY A 197 -3.79 4.73 6.56
C GLY A 197 -4.50 4.78 7.92
N SER A 198 -4.28 3.78 8.79
CA SER A 198 -4.90 3.66 10.11
C SER A 198 -4.71 4.89 10.99
N GLY A 199 -3.52 5.49 11.00
CA GLY A 199 -3.23 6.67 11.83
C GLY A 199 -3.51 8.01 11.17
N SER A 200 -4.14 8.03 9.99
CA SER A 200 -4.45 9.25 9.23
C SER A 200 -5.24 10.29 10.03
N MET A 201 -6.24 9.86 10.81
CA MET A 201 -7.07 10.77 11.63
C MET A 201 -6.26 11.51 12.70
N TYR A 202 -5.26 10.84 13.30
CA TYR A 202 -4.37 11.48 14.26
C TYR A 202 -3.42 12.48 13.58
N ALA A 203 -2.96 12.15 12.38
CA ALA A 203 -2.12 13.06 11.59
C ALA A 203 -2.89 14.33 11.20
N TYR A 204 -4.14 14.22 10.74
CA TYR A 204 -4.98 15.39 10.42
C TYR A 204 -5.12 16.35 11.61
N GLY A 205 -5.37 15.83 12.82
CA GLY A 205 -5.53 16.68 14.00
C GLY A 205 -4.32 17.59 14.30
N VAL A 206 -3.10 17.11 14.06
CA VAL A 206 -1.88 17.90 14.21
C VAL A 206 -1.68 18.83 13.02
N MET A 207 -1.84 18.30 11.81
CA MET A 207 -1.63 19.04 10.57
C MET A 207 -2.56 20.25 10.48
N ASP A 208 -3.86 20.07 10.72
CA ASP A 208 -4.86 21.14 10.61
C ASP A 208 -4.65 22.27 11.61
N SER A 209 -3.97 22.00 12.73
CA SER A 209 -3.63 23.02 13.73
C SER A 209 -2.44 23.90 13.34
N GLY A 210 -1.52 23.38 12.53
CA GLY A 210 -0.22 24.00 12.25
C GLY A 210 0.01 24.38 10.79
N LEU A 211 -0.79 23.85 9.86
CA LEU A 211 -0.58 24.03 8.43
C LEU A 211 -0.90 25.47 8.00
N ARG A 212 0.09 26.11 7.39
CA ARG A 212 -0.06 27.39 6.70
C ARG A 212 0.64 27.33 5.34
N HIS A 213 0.19 28.13 4.39
CA HIS A 213 0.81 28.16 3.06
C HIS A 213 2.21 28.80 3.08
N ASP A 214 2.46 29.71 4.00
CA ASP A 214 3.68 30.53 4.16
C ASP A 214 4.71 29.92 5.13
N LEU A 215 4.73 28.59 5.26
CA LEU A 215 5.73 27.89 6.07
C LEU A 215 7.11 27.90 5.40
N THR A 216 8.15 28.09 6.23
CA THR A 216 9.53 27.79 5.82
C THR A 216 9.71 26.27 5.61
N VAL A 217 10.77 25.87 4.89
CA VAL A 217 11.02 24.45 4.62
C VAL A 217 11.26 23.68 5.93
N GLU A 218 11.98 24.29 6.87
CA GLU A 218 12.30 23.72 8.18
C GLU A 218 11.05 23.55 9.04
N GLU A 219 10.18 24.57 9.10
CA GLU A 219 8.90 24.49 9.83
C GLU A 219 7.96 23.44 9.21
N ALA A 220 7.90 23.36 7.88
CA ALA A 220 7.11 22.36 7.19
C ALA A 220 7.62 20.94 7.47
N CYS A 221 8.94 20.72 7.45
CA CYS A 221 9.54 19.44 7.80
C CYS A 221 9.22 19.06 9.26
N GLU A 222 9.30 20.01 10.19
CA GLU A 222 9.00 19.78 11.59
C GLU A 222 7.51 19.50 11.83
N LEU A 223 6.61 20.19 11.13
CA LEU A 223 5.17 19.91 11.20
C LEU A 223 4.86 18.49 10.73
N GLY A 224 5.42 18.08 9.58
CA GLY A 224 5.26 16.72 9.06
C GLY A 224 5.82 15.65 9.99
N ARG A 225 7.01 15.90 10.57
CA ARG A 225 7.64 15.03 11.57
C ARG A 225 6.76 14.83 12.79
N ARG A 226 6.28 15.93 13.35
CA ARG A 226 5.45 15.95 14.56
C ARG A 226 4.09 15.28 14.33
N ALA A 227 3.49 15.49 13.16
CA ALA A 227 2.23 14.85 12.79
C ALA A 227 2.35 13.31 12.72
N ILE A 228 3.39 12.78 12.07
CA ILE A 228 3.64 11.33 12.08
C ILE A 228 3.95 10.84 13.49
N TYR A 229 4.80 11.55 14.25
CA TYR A 229 5.11 11.17 15.63
C TYR A 229 3.83 11.01 16.49
N GLN A 230 2.93 11.99 16.47
CA GLN A 230 1.69 11.90 17.24
C GLN A 230 0.76 10.78 16.76
N ALA A 231 0.72 10.54 15.44
CA ALA A 231 -0.02 9.41 14.89
C ALA A 231 0.56 8.08 15.38
N THR A 232 1.88 7.90 15.33
CA THR A 232 2.55 6.67 15.81
C THR A 232 2.43 6.48 17.33
N TYR A 233 2.24 7.55 18.09
CA TYR A 233 2.03 7.47 19.54
C TYR A 233 0.64 6.93 19.90
N ARG A 234 -0.37 7.18 19.05
CA ARG A 234 -1.77 6.78 19.28
C ARG A 234 -2.19 5.53 18.53
N ASP A 235 -1.75 5.38 17.29
CA ASP A 235 -2.08 4.24 16.44
C ASP A 235 -1.11 3.08 16.67
N ALA A 236 -1.62 1.93 17.10
CA ALA A 236 -0.82 0.74 17.41
C ALA A 236 -0.07 0.19 16.18
N TYR A 237 -0.65 0.36 14.99
CA TYR A 237 -0.10 -0.22 13.77
C TYR A 237 0.89 0.70 13.05
N SER A 238 1.03 1.95 13.50
CA SER A 238 2.01 2.90 12.97
C SER A 238 3.23 3.00 13.88
N GLY A 239 4.43 3.14 13.32
CA GLY A 239 5.64 3.32 14.14
C GLY A 239 6.95 3.07 13.41
N GLY A 240 7.99 2.77 14.19
CA GLY A 240 9.35 2.57 13.69
C GLY A 240 10.07 3.91 13.50
N GLN A 241 10.21 4.34 12.26
CA GLN A 241 10.96 5.52 11.86
C GLN A 241 10.09 6.43 10.99
N VAL A 242 10.33 7.72 11.10
CA VAL A 242 9.70 8.76 10.30
C VAL A 242 10.62 9.07 9.12
N ASN A 243 10.17 8.76 7.91
CA ASN A 243 10.87 9.13 6.69
C ASN A 243 10.26 10.41 6.12
N LEU A 244 11.10 11.44 5.92
CA LEU A 244 10.70 12.73 5.38
C LEU A 244 11.35 12.99 4.03
N TYR A 245 10.52 13.40 3.07
CA TYR A 245 10.93 13.81 1.74
C TYR A 245 10.37 15.20 1.43
N HIS A 246 11.16 15.99 0.69
CA HIS A 246 10.78 17.28 0.17
C HIS A 246 10.81 17.25 -1.35
N VAL A 247 9.67 17.53 -1.96
CA VAL A 247 9.52 17.69 -3.41
C VAL A 247 9.60 19.17 -3.76
N HIS A 248 10.60 19.55 -4.56
CA HIS A 248 10.85 20.90 -5.05
C HIS A 248 10.86 20.92 -6.59
N SER A 249 11.16 22.07 -7.19
CA SER A 249 11.08 22.28 -8.65
C SER A 249 12.05 21.42 -9.47
N GLU A 250 13.19 21.03 -8.90
CA GLU A 250 14.22 20.26 -9.60
C GLU A 250 14.00 18.74 -9.48
N GLY A 251 13.28 18.30 -8.46
CA GLY A 251 13.09 16.89 -8.12
C GLY A 251 12.62 16.70 -6.69
N TRP A 252 13.06 15.61 -6.05
CA TRP A 252 12.84 15.40 -4.63
C TRP A 252 14.16 15.13 -3.91
N THR A 253 14.21 15.51 -2.64
CA THR A 253 15.30 15.18 -1.72
C THR A 253 14.76 14.44 -0.51
N ARG A 254 15.54 13.47 -0.03
CA ARG A 254 15.27 12.81 1.24
C ARG A 254 15.87 13.66 2.35
N ILE A 255 15.03 14.17 3.24
CA ILE A 255 15.43 15.12 4.29
C ILE A 255 15.99 14.37 5.51
N SER A 256 15.21 13.45 6.08
CA SER A 256 15.63 12.72 7.28
C SER A 256 14.96 11.34 7.38
N GLN A 257 15.55 10.52 8.25
CA GLN A 257 15.04 9.23 8.68
C GLN A 257 15.23 9.16 10.19
N ASP A 258 14.20 9.60 10.91
CA ASP A 258 14.28 9.82 12.36
C ASP A 258 13.58 8.68 13.10
N ASP A 259 14.22 8.11 14.12
CA ASP A 259 13.60 7.08 14.95
C ASP A 259 12.55 7.70 15.89
N VAL A 260 11.35 7.11 15.94
CA VAL A 260 10.25 7.63 16.76
C VAL A 260 10.61 7.68 18.26
N LEU A 261 11.47 6.77 18.75
CA LEU A 261 11.93 6.81 20.14
C LEU A 261 12.81 8.03 20.42
N MET A 262 13.69 8.38 19.48
CA MET A 262 14.54 9.57 19.61
C MET A 262 13.70 10.84 19.54
N LEU A 263 12.69 10.88 18.66
CA LEU A 263 11.72 11.97 18.61
C LEU A 263 10.92 12.10 19.90
N HIS A 264 10.54 10.98 20.52
CA HIS A 264 9.85 10.99 21.81
C HIS A 264 10.67 11.68 22.90
N GLN A 265 11.97 11.37 22.99
CA GLN A 265 12.86 12.01 23.95
C GLN A 265 12.95 13.52 23.68
N GLN A 266 13.17 13.91 22.42
CA GLN A 266 13.27 15.32 22.03
C GLN A 266 12.00 16.12 22.35
N TYR A 267 10.81 15.58 22.05
CA TYR A 267 9.55 16.29 22.28
C TYR A 267 9.10 16.27 23.73
N LYS A 268 9.51 15.27 24.51
CA LYS A 268 9.25 15.25 25.95
C LYS A 268 10.01 16.34 26.69
N ASP A 269 11.23 16.66 26.25
CA ASP A 269 12.05 17.72 26.86
C ASP A 269 11.58 19.14 26.49
N GLN A 270 10.77 19.27 25.44
CA GLN A 270 10.22 20.55 24.96
C GLN A 270 8.83 20.87 25.54
N ALA A 271 8.18 19.91 26.20
CA ALA A 271 6.83 20.02 26.76
C ALA A 271 6.86 20.42 28.24
#